data_AF-A0A436FCI5-F1
#
_entry.id   AF-A0A436FCI5-F1
#
_cell.length_a   1.000
_cell.length_b   1.000
_cell.length_c   1.000
_cell.angle_alpha   90.00
_cell.angle_beta   90.00
_cell.angle_gamma   90.00
#
_symmetry.space_group_name_H-M   'P 1'
#
loop_
_entity.id
_entity.type
_entity.pdbx_description
1 polymer ?
#
loop_
_entity_poly.entity_id
_entity_poly.type
_entity_poly.pdbx_seq_one_letter_code
_entity_poly.pdbx_strand_id
1 'polypeptide(L)' 'DGAVKMSAYTNMPDDVKAMAQATEKKIVDGWNPFTGPIAKQDGTPWLKDGEVADDGTLLGMNFYVKGVDDKLPK' A
#
# COMPACT_ATOMS: atom_id res chain seq x y z
N ASP A 1 -5.54 -13.51 10.86
CA ASP A 1 -6.22 -14.57 10.07
C ASP A 1 -5.31 -15.42 9.19
N GLY A 2 -4.09 -14.97 8.84
CA GLY A 2 -3.11 -15.81 8.13
C GLY A 2 -3.50 -16.17 6.68
N ALA A 3 -4.53 -15.52 6.14
CA ALA A 3 -5.05 -15.73 4.79
C ALA A 3 -4.07 -15.30 3.68
N VAL A 4 -3.14 -14.39 3.99
CA VAL A 4 -2.11 -13.89 3.08
C VAL A 4 -0.74 -14.14 3.70
N LYS A 5 0.24 -14.54 2.88
CA LYS A 5 1.63 -14.79 3.28
C LYS A 5 2.60 -14.35 2.17
N MET A 6 3.75 -13.83 2.57
CA MET A 6 4.83 -13.53 1.63
C MET A 6 5.60 -14.81 1.27
N SER A 7 6.06 -14.88 0.02
CA SER A 7 7.02 -15.91 -0.39
C SER A 7 8.42 -15.61 0.17
N ALA A 8 9.37 -16.52 -0.05
CA ALA A 8 10.73 -16.33 0.44
C ALA A 8 11.43 -15.14 -0.24
N TYR A 9 11.99 -14.23 0.58
CA TYR A 9 12.83 -13.11 0.11
C TYR A 9 14.19 -13.62 -0.40
N THR A 10 14.33 -13.68 -1.73
CA THR A 10 15.50 -14.24 -2.42
C THR A 10 15.99 -13.29 -3.52
N ASN A 11 17.25 -13.44 -3.95
CA ASN A 11 17.88 -12.64 -5.01
C ASN A 11 17.89 -11.12 -4.77
N MET A 12 18.07 -10.70 -3.52
CA MET A 12 18.15 -9.30 -3.14
C MET A 12 19.25 -9.07 -2.11
N PRO A 13 19.80 -7.85 -2.01
CA PRO A 13 20.70 -7.46 -0.92
C PRO A 13 20.08 -7.66 0.48
N ASP A 14 20.93 -7.84 1.49
CA ASP A 14 20.50 -8.12 2.86
C ASP A 14 19.70 -6.97 3.50
N ASP A 15 20.04 -5.72 3.17
CA ASP A 15 19.32 -4.54 3.64
C ASP A 15 17.90 -4.47 3.05
N VAL A 16 17.74 -4.84 1.77
CA VAL A 16 16.43 -4.94 1.11
C VAL A 16 15.61 -6.05 1.74
N LYS A 17 16.22 -7.22 2.02
CA LYS A 17 15.55 -8.32 2.72
C LYS A 17 15.09 -7.91 4.12
N ALA A 18 15.95 -7.24 4.89
CA ALA A 18 15.61 -6.75 6.21
C ALA A 18 14.46 -5.72 6.17
N MET A 19 14.47 -4.82 5.17
CA MET A 19 13.39 -3.86 4.96
C MET A 19 12.05 -4.53 4.61
N ALA A 20 12.07 -5.56 3.76
CA ALA A 20 10.88 -6.31 3.38
C ALA A 20 10.28 -7.05 4.60
N GLN A 21 11.12 -7.73 5.39
CA GLN A 21 10.70 -8.41 6.62
C GLN A 21 10.14 -7.45 7.67
N ALA A 22 10.78 -6.28 7.84
CA ALA A 22 10.28 -5.25 8.75
C ALA A 22 8.93 -4.69 8.29
N THR A 23 8.74 -4.52 6.98
CA THR A 23 7.47 -4.04 6.40
C THR A 23 6.36 -5.07 6.55
N GLU A 24 6.64 -6.35 6.27
CA GLU A 24 5.69 -7.44 6.52
C GLU A 24 5.28 -7.48 7.99
N LYS A 25 6.24 -7.38 8.92
CA LYS A 25 5.95 -7.32 10.35
C LYS A 25 5.05 -6.15 10.71
N LYS A 26 5.31 -4.95 10.18
CA LYS A 26 4.44 -3.78 10.41
C LYS A 26 2.99 -4.04 9.99
N ILE A 27 2.78 -4.65 8.82
CA ILE A 27 1.45 -4.97 8.30
C ILE A 27 0.77 -6.01 9.21
N VAL A 28 1.48 -7.06 9.59
CA VAL A 28 0.97 -8.09 10.52
C VAL A 28 0.60 -7.50 11.88
N ASP A 29 1.36 -6.52 12.36
CA ASP A 29 1.12 -5.82 13.63
C ASP A 29 0.02 -4.74 13.52
N GLY A 30 -0.61 -4.58 12.34
CA GLY A 30 -1.79 -3.72 12.14
C GLY A 30 -1.56 -2.39 11.41
N TRP A 31 -0.36 -2.15 10.86
CA TRP A 31 -0.14 -0.99 10.00
C TRP A 31 -0.86 -1.14 8.66
N ASN A 32 -1.63 -0.12 8.26
CA ASN A 32 -2.37 -0.11 7.01
C ASN A 32 -1.56 0.55 5.87
N PRO A 33 -1.32 -0.13 4.74
CA PRO A 33 -0.64 0.47 3.58
C PRO A 33 -1.35 1.71 3.00
N PHE A 34 -2.66 1.82 3.17
CA PHE A 34 -3.46 2.96 2.77
C PHE A 34 -3.55 3.98 3.91
N THR A 35 -2.40 4.41 4.41
CA THR A 35 -2.26 5.51 5.38
C THR A 35 -1.65 6.72 4.66
N GLY A 36 -2.28 7.88 4.80
CA GLY A 36 -1.82 9.11 4.17
C GLY A 36 -0.51 9.66 4.74
N PRO A 37 0.13 10.61 4.02
CA PRO A 37 -0.45 11.38 2.92
C PRO A 37 -0.39 10.64 1.58
N ILE A 38 -1.53 10.55 0.88
CA ILE A 38 -1.63 9.96 -0.47
C ILE A 38 -2.38 10.91 -1.40
N ALA A 39 -1.84 11.11 -2.61
CA ALA A 39 -2.50 11.82 -3.70
C ALA A 39 -2.95 10.83 -4.78
N LYS A 40 -4.05 11.18 -5.47
CA LYS A 40 -4.52 10.48 -6.67
C LYS A 40 -3.59 10.76 -7.85
N GLN A 41 -3.74 9.99 -8.92
CA GLN A 41 -2.97 10.09 -10.15
C GLN A 41 -3.02 11.49 -10.78
N ASP A 42 -4.16 12.15 -10.69
CA ASP A 42 -4.38 13.53 -11.16
C ASP A 42 -3.77 14.61 -10.26
N GLY A 43 -3.12 14.23 -9.16
CA GLY A 43 -2.50 15.12 -8.19
C GLY A 43 -3.45 15.65 -7.11
N THR A 44 -4.75 15.33 -7.16
CA THR A 44 -5.68 15.72 -6.09
C THR A 44 -5.38 14.94 -4.81
N PRO A 45 -5.53 15.55 -3.61
CA PRO A 45 -5.35 14.84 -2.35
C PRO A 45 -6.40 13.73 -2.18
N TRP A 46 -5.98 12.56 -1.68
CA TRP A 46 -6.89 11.48 -1.27
C TRP A 46 -6.92 11.32 0.26
N LEU A 47 -5.78 11.01 0.89
CA LEU A 47 -5.66 10.84 2.33
C LEU A 47 -4.71 11.90 2.90
N LYS A 48 -5.09 12.51 4.01
CA LYS A 48 -4.22 13.42 4.78
C LYS A 48 -3.16 12.64 5.56
N ASP A 49 -2.15 13.33 6.06
CA ASP A 49 -1.12 12.71 6.89
C ASP A 49 -1.72 11.95 8.09
N GLY A 50 -1.39 10.67 8.20
CA GLY A 50 -1.92 9.76 9.24
C GLY A 50 -3.37 9.29 9.05
N GLU A 51 -4.10 9.76 8.02
CA GLU A 51 -5.45 9.29 7.73
C GLU A 51 -5.42 7.88 7.12
N VAL A 52 -6.14 6.95 7.71
CA VAL A 52 -6.24 5.56 7.23
C VAL A 52 -7.51 5.40 6.42
N ALA A 53 -7.42 4.82 5.22
CA ALA A 53 -8.59 4.53 4.40
C ALA A 53 -9.54 3.54 5.09
N ASP A 54 -10.84 3.75 4.92
CA ASP A 54 -11.87 2.80 5.36
C ASP A 54 -12.07 1.68 4.33
N ASP A 55 -12.48 0.51 4.81
CA ASP A 55 -12.68 -0.68 3.97
C ASP A 55 -13.74 -0.46 2.87
N GLY A 56 -14.76 0.36 3.12
CA GLY A 56 -15.79 0.68 2.14
C GLY A 56 -15.23 1.42 0.93
N THR A 57 -14.39 2.43 1.17
CA THR A 57 -13.64 3.14 0.12
C THR A 57 -12.71 2.20 -0.63
N LEU A 58 -12.00 1.31 0.06
CA LEU A 58 -11.07 0.36 -0.57
C LEU A 58 -11.80 -0.65 -1.47
N LEU A 59 -12.95 -1.17 -1.04
CA LEU A 59 -13.79 -2.07 -1.83
C LEU A 59 -14.34 -1.40 -3.10
N GLY A 60 -14.54 -0.08 -3.08
CA GLY A 60 -15.02 0.71 -4.21
C GLY A 60 -13.92 1.44 -5.00
N MET A 61 -12.63 1.15 -4.73
CA MET A 61 -11.54 1.96 -5.27
C MET A 61 -11.49 1.91 -6.79
N ASN A 62 -11.73 3.06 -7.41
CA ASN A 62 -11.84 3.24 -8.87
C ASN A 62 -10.99 4.44 -9.35
N PHE A 63 -9.82 4.62 -8.75
CA PHE A 63 -8.82 5.60 -9.16
C PHE A 63 -7.41 5.05 -8.90
N TYR A 64 -6.40 5.62 -9.54
CA TYR A 64 -5.00 5.34 -9.23
C TYR A 64 -4.38 6.41 -8.34
N VAL A 65 -3.31 6.05 -7.63
CA VAL A 65 -2.47 6.99 -6.87
C VAL A 65 -1.44 7.66 -7.78
N LYS A 66 -0.87 8.77 -7.32
CA LYS A 66 0.22 9.47 -8.01
C LYS A 66 1.40 8.53 -8.29
N GLY A 67 1.89 8.54 -9.52
CA GLY A 67 3.02 7.70 -9.98
C GLY A 67 2.62 6.45 -10.75
N VAL A 68 1.32 6.11 -10.82
CA VAL A 68 0.81 5.11 -11.76
C VAL A 68 0.62 5.78 -13.13
N ASP A 69 1.07 5.14 -14.21
CA ASP A 69 0.96 5.66 -15.58
C ASP A 69 -0.28 5.13 -16.34
N ASP A 70 -0.91 4.08 -15.81
CA ASP A 70 -2.05 3.43 -16.45
C ASP A 70 -3.34 4.29 -16.38
N LYS A 71 -4.31 3.98 -17.23
CA LYS A 71 -5.63 4.61 -17.22
C LYS A 71 -6.69 3.56 -16.96
N LEU A 72 -7.55 3.82 -15.99
CA LEU A 72 -8.66 2.92 -15.73
C LEU A 72 -9.54 2.74 -16.98
N PRO A 73 -9.97 1.50 -17.26
CA PRO A 73 -10.98 1.23 -18.28
C PRO A 73 -12.23 2.08 -18.05
N LYS A 74 -12.89 2.48 -19.14
CA LYS A 74 -14.14 3.27 -19.11
C LYS A 74 -15.36 2.38 -19.05
#